data_AF-A0AAD1CCA1-F1
#
_entry.id   AF-A0AAD1CCA1-F1
#
_cell.length_a   1.000
_cell.length_b   1.000
_cell.length_c   1.000
_cell.angle_alpha   90.00
_cell.angle_beta   90.00
_cell.angle_gamma   90.00
#
_symmetry.space_group_name_H-M   'P 1'
#
loop_
_entity.id
_entity.type
_entity.pdbx_description
1 polymer ?
#
loop_
_entity_poly.entity_id
_entity_poly.type
_entity_poly.pdbx_seq_one_letter_code
_entity_poly.pdbx_strand_id
1 'polypeptide(L)'
;MNAVPAERSGGAAALQETAYELGNVLGIAVIVSITSFIYSNNLVIPHGVSVSMAEIVHDSIGEGIIIAQQLPPSCAHELIKEVNITFINAFNIVGIILGIIMLILAGVIMYVLPPFKASTSLH
;
A
#
# COMPACT_ATOMS: atom_id res chain seq x y z
N MET A 1 6.71 28.14 5.31
CA MET A 1 6.85 28.33 6.77
C MET A 1 6.92 29.82 7.05
N ASN A 2 5.77 30.50 7.24
CA ASN A 2 5.64 31.86 7.80
C ASN A 2 4.16 32.24 7.81
N ALA A 3 3.33 31.51 8.57
CA ALA A 3 1.91 31.84 8.74
C ALA A 3 1.43 31.73 10.20
N VAL A 4 2.32 31.39 11.15
CA VAL A 4 1.95 31.18 12.57
C VAL A 4 2.86 32.03 13.47
N PRO A 5 2.31 32.83 14.41
CA PRO A 5 3.10 33.57 15.41
C PRO A 5 3.99 32.63 16.24
N ALA A 6 5.16 33.11 16.65
CA ALA A 6 6.17 32.31 17.35
C ALA A 6 5.61 31.63 18.62
N GLU A 7 4.70 32.28 19.34
CA GLU A 7 4.07 31.76 20.56
C GLU A 7 3.11 30.58 20.31
N ARG A 8 2.67 30.37 19.06
CA ARG A 8 1.77 29.26 18.64
C ARG A 8 2.46 28.23 17.74
N SER A 9 3.74 28.44 17.43
CA SER A 9 4.52 27.59 16.53
C SER A 9 4.70 26.16 17.07
N GLY A 10 4.88 26.00 18.38
CA GLY A 10 5.03 24.68 19.02
C GLY A 10 3.75 23.82 18.96
N GLY A 11 2.58 24.42 19.22
CA GLY A 11 1.30 23.72 19.09
C GLY A 11 0.95 23.40 17.63
N ALA A 12 1.28 24.29 16.70
CA ALA A 12 1.11 24.04 15.26
C ALA A 12 2.06 22.96 14.74
N ALA A 13 3.29 22.89 15.25
CA ALA A 13 4.27 21.86 14.90
C ALA A 13 3.82 20.47 15.38
N ALA A 14 3.38 20.35 16.63
CA ALA A 14 2.88 19.08 17.17
C ALA A 14 1.66 18.55 16.39
N LEU A 15 0.73 19.43 16.00
CA LEU A 15 -0.39 19.05 15.15
C LEU A 15 0.04 18.57 13.76
N GLN A 16 1.05 19.23 13.17
CA GLN A 16 1.58 18.84 11.86
C GLN A 16 2.26 17.47 11.94
N GLU A 17 3.01 17.20 13.01
CA GLU A 17 3.63 15.90 13.26
C GLU A 17 2.57 14.79 13.40
N THR A 18 1.55 14.99 14.25
CA THR A 18 0.44 14.02 14.38
C THR A 18 -0.30 13.82 13.04
N ALA A 19 -0.52 14.89 12.28
CA ALA A 19 -1.17 14.79 10.97
C ALA A 19 -0.32 13.98 9.98
N TYR A 20 1.00 14.14 10.00
CA TYR A 20 1.90 13.34 9.17
C TYR A 20 1.90 11.88 9.59
N GLU A 21 2.05 11.58 10.88
CA GLU A 21 2.02 10.21 11.38
C GLU A 21 0.70 9.51 11.06
N LEU A 22 -0.42 10.19 11.31
CA LEU A 22 -1.76 9.67 11.01
C LEU A 22 -1.94 9.43 9.51
N GLY A 23 -1.53 10.40 8.68
CA GLY A 23 -1.59 10.27 7.22
C GLY A 23 -0.76 9.09 6.72
N ASN A 24 0.41 8.85 7.33
CA ASN A 24 1.30 7.76 6.95
C ASN A 24 0.69 6.40 7.29
N VAL A 25 0.21 6.21 8.52
CA VAL A 25 -0.43 4.96 8.96
C VAL A 25 -1.71 4.69 8.17
N LEU A 26 -2.54 5.71 7.94
CA LEU A 26 -3.76 5.57 7.15
C LEU A 26 -3.46 5.21 5.70
N GLY A 27 -2.44 5.83 5.10
CA GLY A 27 -1.99 5.50 3.74
C GLY A 27 -1.57 4.04 3.63
N ILE A 28 -0.74 3.55 4.55
CA ILE A 28 -0.31 2.14 4.61
C ILE A 28 -1.53 1.22 4.76
N ALA A 29 -2.45 1.54 5.67
CA ALA A 29 -3.65 0.73 5.91
C ALA A 29 -4.54 0.63 4.66
N VAL A 30 -4.74 1.74 3.93
CA VAL A 30 -5.50 1.75 2.68
C VAL A 30 -4.83 0.89 1.61
N ILE A 31 -3.51 1.03 1.44
CA ILE A 31 -2.73 0.25 0.45
C ILE A 31 -2.84 -1.25 0.74
N VAL A 32 -2.66 -1.65 1.99
CA VAL A 32 -2.77 -3.06 2.40
C VAL A 32 -4.20 -3.56 2.24
N SER A 33 -5.21 -2.77 2.59
CA SER A 33 -6.63 -3.15 2.45
C SER A 33 -7.01 -3.42 1.00
N ILE A 34 -6.59 -2.54 0.07
CA ILE A 34 -6.84 -2.73 -1.37
C ILE A 34 -6.08 -3.95 -1.89
N THR A 35 -4.82 -4.14 -1.47
CA THR A 35 -4.02 -5.30 -1.85
C THR A 35 -4.68 -6.60 -1.39
N SER A 36 -5.13 -6.65 -0.14
CA SER A 36 -5.83 -7.80 0.46
C SER A 36 -7.15 -8.09 -0.28
N PHE A 37 -7.93 -7.06 -0.62
CA PHE A 37 -9.16 -7.22 -1.41
C PHE A 37 -8.89 -7.81 -2.79
N ILE A 38 -7.88 -7.30 -3.51
CA ILE A 38 -7.49 -7.81 -4.85
C ILE A 38 -6.93 -9.23 -4.75
N TYR A 39 -6.14 -9.52 -3.71
CA TYR A 39 -5.65 -10.87 -3.43
C TYR A 39 -6.81 -11.84 -3.23
N SER A 40 -7.74 -11.52 -2.32
CA SER A 40 -8.85 -12.38 -1.95
C SER A 40 -9.73 -12.72 -3.16
N ASN A 41 -10.01 -11.74 -4.02
CA ASN A 41 -10.84 -11.94 -5.21
C ASN A 41 -10.16 -12.70 -6.37
N ASN A 42 -8.82 -12.64 -6.46
CA ASN A 42 -8.09 -13.24 -7.58
C ASN A 42 -7.44 -14.58 -7.21
N LEU A 43 -7.42 -14.94 -5.93
CA LEU A 43 -6.81 -16.17 -5.47
C LEU A 43 -7.57 -17.37 -6.02
N VAL A 44 -6.87 -18.25 -6.73
CA VAL A 44 -7.39 -19.54 -7.15
C VAL A 44 -6.93 -20.58 -6.15
N ILE A 45 -7.86 -21.39 -5.65
CA ILE A 45 -7.54 -22.42 -4.67
C ILE A 45 -7.19 -23.74 -5.39
N PRO A 46 -5.99 -24.30 -5.17
CA PRO A 46 -5.61 -25.58 -5.77
C PRO A 46 -6.48 -26.75 -5.31
N HIS A 47 -6.50 -27.82 -6.11
CA HIS A 47 -7.16 -29.05 -5.74
C HIS A 47 -6.54 -29.67 -4.48
N GLY A 48 -7.39 -30.21 -3.60
CA GLY A 48 -6.95 -30.82 -2.34
C GLY A 48 -7.06 -29.90 -1.12
N VAL A 49 -7.41 -28.62 -1.30
CA VAL A 49 -7.81 -27.72 -0.21
C VAL A 49 -9.32 -27.84 0.00
N SER A 50 -9.75 -28.08 1.24
CA SER A 50 -11.17 -28.13 1.59
C SER A 50 -11.83 -26.74 1.52
N VAL A 51 -13.15 -26.68 1.35
CA VAL A 51 -13.90 -25.41 1.27
C VAL A 51 -13.70 -24.54 2.53
N SER A 52 -13.70 -25.16 3.71
CA SER A 52 -13.47 -24.42 4.97
C SER A 52 -12.05 -23.86 5.09
N MET A 53 -11.05 -24.58 4.57
CA MET A 53 -9.67 -24.09 4.52
C MET A 53 -9.51 -23.00 3.46
N ALA A 54 -10.23 -23.13 2.34
CA ALA A 54 -10.22 -22.15 1.26
C ALA A 54 -10.70 -20.77 1.75
N GLU A 55 -11.80 -20.71 2.50
CA GLU A 55 -12.28 -19.45 3.11
C GLU A 55 -11.18 -18.79 3.95
N ILE A 56 -10.47 -19.56 4.77
CA ILE A 56 -9.36 -19.06 5.60
C ILE A 56 -8.20 -18.54 4.74
N VAL A 57 -7.84 -19.24 3.66
CA VAL A 57 -6.77 -18.81 2.75
C VAL A 57 -7.09 -17.46 2.08
N HIS A 58 -8.37 -17.18 1.83
CA HIS A 58 -8.84 -15.93 1.23
C HIS A 58 -8.68 -14.71 2.16
N ASP A 59 -8.60 -14.90 3.48
CA ASP A 59 -8.47 -13.79 4.44
C ASP A 59 -7.11 -13.10 4.34
N SER A 60 -6.03 -13.87 4.19
CA SER A 60 -4.70 -13.31 3.98
C SER A 60 -3.68 -14.30 3.42
N ILE A 61 -2.60 -13.78 2.86
CA ILE A 61 -1.41 -14.57 2.51
C ILE A 61 -0.87 -15.34 3.73
N GLY A 62 -0.89 -14.74 4.92
CA GLY A 62 -0.41 -15.37 6.15
C GLY A 62 -1.20 -16.63 6.48
N GLU A 63 -2.53 -16.54 6.40
CA GLU A 63 -3.43 -17.68 6.58
C GLU A 63 -3.18 -18.77 5.53
N GLY A 64 -2.95 -18.39 4.27
CA GLY A 64 -2.60 -19.34 3.22
C GLY A 64 -1.31 -20.14 3.50
N ILE A 65 -0.30 -19.49 4.07
CA ILE A 65 0.94 -20.17 4.49
C ILE A 65 0.70 -21.08 5.70
N ILE A 66 -0.16 -20.69 6.65
CA ILE A 66 -0.51 -21.53 7.81
C ILE A 66 -1.29 -22.78 7.35
N ILE A 67 -2.28 -22.62 6.47
CA ILE A 67 -3.05 -23.74 5.91
C ILE A 67 -2.16 -24.67 5.11
N ALA A 68 -1.20 -24.15 4.33
CA ALA A 68 -0.27 -24.98 3.57
C ALA A 68 0.54 -25.95 4.46
N GLN A 69 0.88 -25.56 5.69
CA GLN A 69 1.61 -26.43 6.63
C GLN A 69 0.79 -27.64 7.11
N GLN A 70 -0.54 -27.60 6.93
CA GLN A 70 -1.46 -28.67 7.33
C GLN A 70 -1.78 -29.63 6.18
N LEU A 71 -1.27 -29.36 4.98
CA LEU A 71 -1.54 -30.12 3.77
C LEU A 71 -0.42 -31.11 3.44
N PRO A 72 -0.71 -32.16 2.63
CA PRO A 72 0.33 -32.99 2.04
C PRO A 72 1.35 -32.14 1.25
N PRO A 73 2.64 -32.55 1.19
CA PRO A 73 3.71 -31.73 0.63
C PRO A 73 3.47 -31.20 -0.79
N SER A 74 2.84 -32.00 -1.66
CA SER A 74 2.50 -31.60 -3.02
C SER A 74 1.47 -30.45 -3.05
N CYS A 75 0.37 -30.59 -2.32
CA CYS A 75 -0.66 -29.55 -2.23
C CYS A 75 -0.17 -28.30 -1.49
N ALA A 76 0.67 -28.48 -0.46
CA ALA A 76 1.30 -27.37 0.26
C ALA A 76 2.15 -26.51 -0.67
N HIS A 77 2.98 -27.14 -1.52
CA HIS A 77 3.81 -26.42 -2.48
C HIS A 77 2.99 -25.63 -3.50
N GLU A 78 1.92 -26.25 -4.02
CA GLU A 78 1.03 -25.61 -4.99
C GLU A 78 0.27 -24.43 -4.37
N LEU A 79 -0.24 -24.58 -3.16
CA LEU A 79 -0.93 -23.51 -2.43
C LEU A 79 0.02 -22.35 -2.12
N ILE A 80 1.21 -22.62 -1.61
CA ILE A 80 2.21 -21.57 -1.32
C ILE A 80 2.55 -20.80 -2.60
N LYS A 81 2.77 -21.51 -3.71
CA LYS A 81 3.06 -20.87 -5.00
C LYS A 81 1.93 -19.93 -5.42
N GLU A 82 0.69 -20.41 -5.35
CA GLU A 82 -0.47 -19.65 -5.82
C GLU A 82 -0.76 -18.42 -4.96
N VAL A 83 -0.68 -18.58 -3.63
CA VAL A 83 -0.81 -17.48 -2.67
C VAL A 83 0.25 -16.40 -2.90
N ASN A 84 1.52 -16.79 -3.12
CA ASN A 84 2.59 -15.84 -3.40
C ASN A 84 2.39 -15.09 -4.73
N ILE A 85 2.09 -15.82 -5.82
CA ILE A 85 1.87 -15.21 -7.13
C ILE A 85 0.70 -14.23 -7.07
N THR A 86 -0.41 -14.63 -6.47
CA THR A 86 -1.61 -13.80 -6.36
C THR A 86 -1.32 -12.54 -5.54
N PHE A 87 -0.65 -12.66 -4.39
CA PHE A 87 -0.32 -11.51 -3.55
C PHE A 87 0.63 -10.53 -4.25
N ILE A 88 1.70 -11.03 -4.89
CA ILE A 88 2.65 -10.20 -5.63
C ILE A 88 1.95 -9.47 -6.78
N ASN A 89 1.06 -10.15 -7.51
CA ASN A 89 0.28 -9.54 -8.58
C ASN A 89 -0.65 -8.44 -8.04
N ALA A 90 -1.38 -8.72 -6.96
CA ALA A 90 -2.24 -7.73 -6.30
C ALA A 90 -1.43 -6.48 -5.88
N PHE A 91 -0.28 -6.70 -5.23
CA PHE A 91 0.60 -5.62 -4.79
C PHE A 91 1.15 -4.79 -5.96
N ASN A 92 1.54 -5.45 -7.05
CA ASN A 92 2.01 -4.78 -8.28
C ASN A 92 0.92 -3.93 -8.92
N ILE A 93 -0.32 -4.43 -9.00
CA ILE A 93 -1.47 -3.67 -9.53
C ILE A 93 -1.66 -2.38 -8.72
N VAL A 94 -1.68 -2.48 -7.39
CA VAL A 94 -1.80 -1.32 -6.51
C VAL A 94 -0.62 -0.36 -6.71
N GLY A 95 0.61 -0.88 -6.78
CA GLY A 95 1.81 -0.10 -7.04
C GLY A 95 1.77 0.68 -8.36
N ILE A 96 1.28 0.05 -9.45
CA ILE A 96 1.10 0.72 -10.75
C ILE A 96 0.07 1.85 -10.64
N ILE A 97 -1.07 1.60 -9.98
CA ILE A 97 -2.11 2.63 -9.77
C ILE A 97 -1.52 3.83 -9.01
N LEU A 98 -0.81 3.58 -7.91
CA LEU A 98 -0.16 4.63 -7.13
C LEU A 98 0.91 5.38 -7.94
N GLY A 99 1.68 4.67 -8.76
CA GLY A 99 2.66 5.26 -9.66
C GLY A 99 2.04 6.20 -10.68
N ILE A 100 0.92 5.80 -11.30
CA ILE A 100 0.15 6.65 -12.22
C ILE A 100 -0.38 7.89 -11.49
N ILE A 101 -0.95 7.73 -10.29
CA ILE A 101 -1.43 8.85 -9.48
C ILE A 101 -0.30 9.83 -9.17
N MET A 102 0.88 9.33 -8.79
CA MET A 102 2.05 10.17 -8.53
C MET A 102 2.52 10.94 -9.77
N LEU A 103 2.55 10.30 -10.95
CA LEU A 103 2.91 10.97 -12.20
C LEU A 103 1.90 12.08 -12.56
N ILE A 104 0.61 11.83 -12.37
CA ILE A 104 -0.43 12.84 -12.59
C ILE A 104 -0.24 14.02 -11.63
N LEU A 105 -0.04 13.77 -10.33
CA LEU A 105 0.22 14.82 -9.35
C LEU A 105 1.47 15.64 -9.70
N ALA A 106 2.56 14.98 -10.08
CA ALA A 106 3.78 15.65 -10.51
C ALA A 106 3.54 16.55 -11.74
N GLY A 107 2.80 16.06 -12.74
CA GLY A 107 2.41 16.84 -13.91
C GLY A 107 1.54 18.06 -13.57
N VAL A 108 0.57 17.88 -12.66
CA VAL A 108 -0.28 18.98 -12.17
C VAL A 108 0.55 20.02 -11.43
N ILE A 109 1.44 19.60 -10.54
CA ILE A 109 2.34 20.52 -9.81
C ILE A 109 3.23 21.29 -10.80
N MET A 110 3.81 20.61 -11.77
CA MET A 110 4.66 21.23 -12.80
C MET A 110 3.89 22.25 -13.65
N TYR A 111 2.62 22.00 -13.92
CA TYR A 111 1.76 22.91 -14.69
C TYR A 111 1.27 24.12 -13.86
N VAL A 112 0.93 23.90 -12.59
CA VAL A 112 0.31 24.93 -11.72
C VAL A 112 1.34 25.83 -11.06
N LEU A 113 2.51 25.30 -10.65
CA LEU A 113 3.52 26.14 -10.00
C LEU A 113 4.28 26.96 -11.05
N PRO A 114 4.35 28.30 -10.91
CA PRO A 114 5.20 29.11 -11.77
C PRO A 114 6.67 28.72 -11.58
N PRO A 115 7.50 28.77 -12.64
CA PRO A 115 8.90 28.38 -12.56
C PRO A 115 9.62 29.17 -11.48
N PHE A 116 10.36 28.47 -10.62
CA PHE A 116 11.17 29.07 -9.58
C PHE A 116 12.19 30.03 -10.22
N LYS A 117 11.94 31.34 -10.13
CA LYS A 117 12.95 32.35 -10.44
C LYS A 117 14.01 32.28 -9.35
N ALA A 118 15.08 31.54 -9.60
CA ALA A 118 16.30 31.69 -8.82
C ALA A 118 16.75 33.15 -8.95
N SER A 119 16.64 33.93 -7.87
CA SER A 119 17.21 35.28 -7.84
C SER A 119 18.72 35.12 -7.93
N THR A 120 19.27 35.30 -9.13
CA THR A 120 20.70 35.47 -9.34
C THR A 120 21.10 36.71 -8.54
N SER A 121 21.69 36.53 -7.37
CA SER A 121 22.30 37.63 -6.61
C SER A 121 23.58 38.03 -7.34
N LEU A 122 23.44 38.90 -8.34
CA LEU A 122 24.53 39.77 -8.77
C LEU A 122 24.44 41.03 -7.91
N HIS A 123 25.29 41.11 -6.89
CA HIS A 123 26.14 42.27 -6.54
C HIS A 123 26.87 42.03 -5.22
#